data_AF-A0A397V0K0-F1
#
_entry.id   AF-A0A397V0K0-F1
#
_cell.length_a   1.000
_cell.length_b   1.000
_cell.length_c   1.000
_cell.angle_alpha   90.00
_cell.angle_beta   90.00
_cell.angle_gamma   90.00
#
_symmetry.space_group_name_H-M   'P 1'
#
loop_
_entity.id
_entity.type
_entity.pdbx_description
1 polymer ?
#
loop_
_entity_poly.entity_id
_entity_poly.type
_entity_poly.pdbx_seq_one_letter_code
_entity_poly.pdbx_strand_id
1 'polypeptide(L)'
;MTNAIILKERSAYNISEAKKSVVGLCYLIVGLRNKFVNQYKLEVGLYLRASGATWEAIDIMSSLGYSSCAKTVDMYQKKVQKEHSAKIEHYFLEHNNFHVYNIDDYHSIHENRRPDTVLTSTANHFATCIAKPIVGCSSVPLVFNGVSIHNPANQSQGHLVNNSFDLIELLTIYSYADNIEECKEERSIKGLQLLGFKEQGLHGIHDYVNALNLILSIINKAQYLNKQFAPIVADWPGQIFIRKALYMRTLPESSFLQQIESFLPILGPLHVLLNSKEQVLMIYHSFFEKLFHYVFGENKVLAKKPRPWRINLLLELVRNGWLKIKDKIIEKFG
;
A
#
# COMPACT_ATOMS: atom_id res chain seq x y z
N MET A 1 -27.42 34.86 30.41
CA MET A 1 -26.25 35.35 29.63
C MET A 1 -26.29 36.86 29.41
N THR A 2 -27.36 37.44 28.85
CA THR A 2 -27.49 38.89 28.58
C THR A 2 -27.27 39.78 29.81
N ASN A 3 -27.88 39.47 30.96
CA ASN A 3 -27.70 40.25 32.20
C ASN A 3 -26.34 40.06 32.89
N ALA A 4 -25.54 39.08 32.45
CA ALA A 4 -24.18 38.85 32.97
C ALA A 4 -23.10 39.58 32.14
N ILE A 5 -23.43 39.96 30.89
CA ILE A 5 -22.49 40.57 29.93
C ILE A 5 -22.78 42.07 29.76
N ILE A 6 -24.03 42.51 29.98
CA ILE A 6 -24.45 43.90 29.80
C ILE A 6 -24.55 44.58 31.17
N LEU A 7 -23.69 45.57 31.42
CA LEU A 7 -23.72 46.43 32.62
C LEU A 7 -25.02 47.24 32.70
N LYS A 8 -25.64 47.29 33.89
CA LYS A 8 -26.96 47.92 34.13
C LYS A 8 -26.97 49.45 33.99
N GLU A 9 -25.80 50.10 33.99
CA GLU A 9 -25.66 51.56 34.02
C GLU A 9 -25.59 52.22 32.62
N ARG A 10 -25.85 51.48 31.54
CA ARG A 10 -25.79 52.01 30.17
C ARG A 10 -27.11 52.65 29.73
N SER A 11 -27.04 53.62 28.81
CA SER A 11 -28.23 54.21 28.19
C SER A 11 -29.08 53.15 27.47
N ALA A 12 -30.40 53.37 27.40
CA ALA A 12 -31.35 52.42 26.82
C ALA A 12 -30.99 52.00 25.38
N TYR A 13 -30.48 52.94 24.57
CA TYR A 13 -29.98 52.69 23.22
C TYR A 13 -28.76 51.73 23.21
N ASN A 14 -27.77 51.99 24.07
CA ASN A 14 -26.58 51.16 24.16
C ASN A 14 -26.86 49.76 24.73
N ILE A 15 -27.86 49.62 25.60
CA ILE A 15 -28.35 48.31 26.08
C ILE A 15 -29.00 47.52 24.92
N SER A 16 -29.79 48.19 24.07
CA SER A 16 -30.41 47.58 22.88
C SER A 16 -29.35 47.05 21.90
N GLU A 17 -28.35 47.87 21.56
CA GLU A 17 -27.26 47.44 20.66
C GLU A 17 -26.42 46.31 21.27
N ALA A 18 -26.08 46.38 22.56
CA ALA A 18 -25.34 45.31 23.23
C ALA A 18 -26.12 43.98 23.26
N LYS A 19 -27.46 44.01 23.37
CA LYS A 19 -28.29 42.80 23.25
C LYS A 19 -28.19 42.18 21.86
N LYS A 20 -28.20 42.99 20.79
CA LYS A 20 -28.02 42.50 19.40
C LYS A 20 -26.64 41.86 19.22
N SER A 21 -25.58 42.47 19.74
CA SER A 21 -24.22 41.90 19.70
C SER A 21 -24.10 40.58 20.47
N VAL A 22 -24.71 40.48 21.66
CA VAL A 22 -24.74 39.23 22.44
C VAL A 22 -25.49 38.12 21.72
N VAL A 23 -26.62 38.43 21.07
CA VAL A 23 -27.34 37.46 20.23
C VAL A 23 -26.46 37.01 19.07
N GLY A 24 -25.78 37.93 18.38
CA GLY A 24 -24.81 37.61 17.33
C GLY A 24 -23.69 36.68 17.82
N LEU A 25 -23.13 36.96 19.00
CA LEU A 25 -22.11 36.12 19.63
C LEU A 25 -22.64 34.71 19.97
N CYS A 26 -23.85 34.61 20.51
CA CYS A 26 -24.49 33.31 20.79
C CYS A 26 -24.71 32.50 19.51
N TYR A 27 -25.17 33.12 18.43
CA TYR A 27 -25.29 32.47 17.12
C TYR A 27 -23.95 32.03 16.57
N LEU A 28 -22.89 32.82 16.77
CA LEU A 28 -21.54 32.47 16.33
C LEU A 28 -20.98 31.27 17.12
N ILE A 29 -21.15 31.25 18.45
CA ILE A 29 -20.73 30.12 19.32
C ILE A 29 -21.52 28.86 18.97
N VAL A 30 -22.84 28.96 18.79
CA VAL A 30 -23.68 27.84 18.37
C VAL A 30 -23.29 27.36 16.98
N GLY A 31 -23.04 28.26 16.02
CA GLY A 31 -22.60 27.92 14.67
C GLY A 31 -21.25 27.20 14.64
N LEU A 32 -20.26 27.70 15.40
CA LEU A 32 -18.95 27.05 15.55
C LEU A 32 -19.10 25.68 16.21
N ARG A 33 -19.85 25.57 17.31
CA ARG A 33 -20.12 24.29 17.98
C ARG A 33 -20.80 23.32 17.02
N ASN A 34 -21.79 23.76 16.24
CA ASN A 34 -22.50 22.90 15.31
C ASN A 34 -21.58 22.40 14.18
N LYS A 35 -20.66 23.24 13.68
CA LYS A 35 -19.67 22.84 12.67
C LYS A 35 -18.73 21.73 13.18
N PHE A 36 -18.14 21.90 14.36
CA PHE A 36 -17.21 20.91 14.93
C PHE A 36 -17.93 19.64 15.42
N VAL A 37 -19.07 19.81 16.08
CA VAL A 37 -19.85 18.68 16.60
C VAL A 37 -20.44 17.83 15.47
N ASN A 38 -20.87 18.42 14.36
CA ASN A 38 -21.42 17.64 13.25
C ASN A 38 -20.35 16.85 12.50
N GLN A 39 -19.15 17.40 12.33
CA GLN A 39 -18.04 16.66 11.75
C GLN A 39 -17.64 15.46 12.64
N TYR A 40 -17.48 15.69 13.94
CA TYR A 40 -17.16 14.63 14.90
C TYR A 40 -18.23 13.52 14.92
N LYS A 41 -19.51 13.89 14.94
CA LYS A 41 -20.64 12.92 14.88
C LYS A 41 -20.61 12.07 13.62
N LEU A 42 -20.23 12.67 12.49
CA LEU A 42 -20.09 11.94 11.23
C LEU A 42 -18.92 10.95 11.29
N GLU A 43 -17.78 11.36 11.84
CA GLU A 43 -16.61 10.49 12.05
C GLU A 43 -16.94 9.31 12.97
N VAL A 44 -17.65 9.54 14.08
CA VAL A 44 -18.16 8.47 14.96
C VAL A 44 -19.08 7.52 14.18
N GLY A 45 -20.00 8.06 13.37
CA GLY A 45 -20.90 7.24 12.55
C GLY A 45 -20.16 6.41 11.50
N LEU A 46 -19.16 6.98 10.84
CA LEU A 46 -18.29 6.27 9.89
C LEU A 46 -17.49 5.16 10.59
N TYR A 47 -16.96 5.44 11.78
CA TYR A 47 -16.23 4.45 12.59
C TYR A 47 -17.13 3.28 13.00
N LEU A 48 -18.34 3.56 13.50
CA LEU A 48 -19.32 2.54 13.86
C LEU A 48 -19.65 1.67 12.65
N ARG A 49 -19.90 2.29 11.49
CA ARG A 49 -20.18 1.58 10.23
C ARG A 49 -19.01 0.70 9.82
N ALA A 50 -17.77 1.21 9.88
CA ALA A 50 -16.56 0.45 9.56
C ALA A 50 -16.31 -0.71 10.53
N SER A 51 -16.73 -0.57 11.79
CA SER A 51 -16.66 -1.61 12.83
C SER A 51 -17.75 -2.68 12.72
N GLY A 52 -18.59 -2.62 11.67
CA GLY A 52 -19.66 -3.59 11.44
C GLY A 52 -20.94 -3.33 12.23
N ALA A 53 -21.15 -2.13 12.79
CA ALA A 53 -22.40 -1.78 13.44
C ALA A 53 -23.58 -1.82 12.46
N THR A 54 -24.72 -2.32 12.93
CA THR A 54 -25.94 -2.36 12.12
C THR A 54 -26.51 -0.95 11.91
N TRP A 55 -27.42 -0.83 10.95
CA TRP A 55 -28.04 0.46 10.62
C TRP A 55 -28.82 1.02 11.83
N GLU A 56 -29.52 0.13 12.54
CA GLU A 56 -30.28 0.42 13.76
C GLU A 56 -29.38 0.88 14.90
N ALA A 57 -28.23 0.22 15.09
CA ALA A 57 -27.27 0.60 16.13
C ALA A 57 -26.74 2.02 15.93
N ILE A 58 -26.43 2.39 14.67
CA ILE A 58 -25.98 3.75 14.32
C ILE A 58 -27.10 4.77 14.54
N ASP A 59 -28.35 4.44 14.19
CA ASP A 59 -29.49 5.34 14.39
C ASP A 59 -29.86 5.53 15.87
N ILE A 60 -29.68 4.50 16.71
CA ILE A 60 -29.79 4.63 18.17
C ILE A 60 -28.71 5.60 18.69
N MET A 61 -27.45 5.41 18.29
CA MET A 61 -26.35 6.30 18.67
C MET A 61 -26.56 7.74 18.18
N SER A 62 -27.19 7.91 17.02
CA SER A 62 -27.59 9.22 16.52
C SER A 62 -28.71 9.84 17.34
N SER A 63 -29.71 9.04 17.73
CA SER A 63 -30.85 9.50 18.55
C SER A 63 -30.41 9.92 19.95
N LEU A 64 -29.40 9.25 20.51
CA LEU A 64 -28.71 9.64 21.74
C LEU A 64 -27.81 10.88 21.57
N GLY A 65 -27.61 11.36 20.34
CA GLY A 65 -26.85 12.55 20.02
C GLY A 65 -25.34 12.35 19.94
N TYR A 66 -24.84 11.12 19.87
CA TYR A 66 -23.39 10.81 19.80
C TYR A 66 -22.86 10.63 18.37
N SER A 67 -23.72 10.22 17.44
CA SER A 67 -23.36 9.94 16.04
C SER A 67 -24.23 10.74 15.07
N SER A 68 -23.85 10.77 13.79
CA SER A 68 -24.78 11.04 12.70
C SER A 68 -25.66 9.82 12.44
N CYS A 69 -26.84 10.04 11.87
CA CYS A 69 -27.73 8.96 11.50
C CYS A 69 -27.13 8.15 10.35
N ALA A 70 -27.56 6.90 10.26
CA ALA A 70 -26.95 5.94 9.38
C ALA A 70 -27.17 6.29 7.90
N LYS A 71 -28.26 7.00 7.58
CA LYS A 71 -28.51 7.60 6.26
C LYS A 71 -27.48 8.68 5.88
N THR A 72 -27.11 9.55 6.82
CA THR A 72 -26.08 10.58 6.59
C THR A 72 -24.71 9.95 6.35
N VAL A 73 -24.38 8.91 7.12
CA VAL A 73 -23.14 8.14 6.94
C VAL A 73 -23.09 7.50 5.56
N ASP A 74 -24.16 6.82 5.13
CA ASP A 74 -24.26 6.19 3.80
C ASP A 74 -24.15 7.21 2.65
N MET A 75 -24.86 8.34 2.75
CA MET A 75 -24.76 9.41 1.75
C MET A 75 -23.33 9.97 1.64
N TYR A 76 -22.64 10.12 2.77
CA TYR A 76 -21.26 10.57 2.77
C TYR A 76 -20.33 9.55 2.12
N GLN A 77 -20.47 8.25 2.43
CA GLN A 77 -19.68 7.18 1.79
C GLN A 77 -19.89 7.17 0.27
N LYS A 78 -21.14 7.27 -0.20
CA LYS A 78 -21.47 7.37 -1.63
C LYS A 78 -20.87 8.61 -2.29
N LYS A 79 -20.85 9.74 -1.58
CA LYS A 79 -20.19 10.97 -2.04
C LYS A 79 -18.68 10.75 -2.21
N VAL A 80 -18.03 10.16 -1.21
CA VAL A 80 -16.59 9.83 -1.27
C VAL A 80 -16.28 8.91 -2.44
N GLN A 81 -17.08 7.84 -2.62
CA GLN A 81 -16.93 6.91 -3.74
C GLN A 81 -17.06 7.61 -5.10
N LYS A 82 -18.07 8.48 -5.27
CA LYS A 82 -18.30 9.21 -6.51
C LYS A 82 -17.16 10.21 -6.83
N GLU A 83 -16.61 10.85 -5.81
CA GLU A 83 -15.53 11.83 -5.96
C GLU A 83 -14.13 11.19 -6.05
N HIS A 84 -14.00 9.90 -5.70
CA HIS A 84 -12.71 9.23 -5.56
C HIS A 84 -11.85 9.31 -6.84
N SER A 85 -12.40 8.89 -7.98
CA SER A 85 -11.62 8.90 -9.24
C SER A 85 -11.13 10.29 -9.62
N ALA A 86 -11.94 11.34 -9.40
CA ALA A 86 -11.55 12.72 -9.71
C ALA A 86 -10.45 13.25 -8.76
N LYS A 87 -10.49 12.86 -7.47
CA LYS A 87 -9.44 13.21 -6.50
C LYS A 87 -8.11 12.56 -6.85
N ILE A 88 -8.14 11.28 -7.24
CA ILE A 88 -6.94 10.57 -7.68
C ILE A 88 -6.39 11.19 -8.97
N GLU A 89 -7.25 11.48 -9.95
CA GLU A 89 -6.85 12.15 -11.18
C GLU A 89 -6.16 13.49 -10.91
N HIS A 90 -6.75 14.34 -10.06
CA HIS A 90 -6.15 15.60 -9.64
C HIS A 90 -4.79 15.42 -8.96
N TYR A 91 -4.65 14.40 -8.12
CA TYR A 91 -3.39 14.10 -7.44
C TYR A 91 -2.25 13.82 -8.44
N PHE A 92 -2.50 13.03 -9.48
CA PHE A 92 -1.50 12.73 -10.53
C PHE A 92 -1.18 13.95 -11.40
N LEU A 93 -2.13 14.86 -11.60
CA LEU A 93 -1.90 16.12 -12.32
C LEU A 93 -1.01 17.09 -11.53
N GLU A 94 -1.19 17.17 -10.21
CA GLU A 94 -0.37 18.03 -9.35
C GLU A 94 1.04 17.46 -9.11
N HIS A 95 1.18 16.13 -9.06
CA HIS A 95 2.42 15.45 -8.71
C HIS A 95 2.98 14.70 -9.91
N ASN A 96 3.69 15.39 -10.79
CA ASN A 96 4.37 14.78 -11.95
C ASN A 96 5.68 14.07 -11.57
N ASN A 97 5.61 13.17 -10.59
CA ASN A 97 6.73 12.40 -10.07
C ASN A 97 6.71 10.98 -10.65
N PHE A 98 7.84 10.31 -10.72
CA PHE A 98 7.84 8.90 -11.06
C PHE A 98 7.00 8.08 -10.05
N HIS A 99 6.12 7.19 -10.53
CA HIS A 99 5.23 6.39 -9.68
C HIS A 99 5.50 4.90 -9.85
N VAL A 100 5.47 4.18 -8.73
CA VAL A 100 5.47 2.71 -8.71
C VAL A 100 4.06 2.22 -8.41
N TYR A 101 3.60 1.28 -9.23
CA TYR A 101 2.30 0.65 -9.08
C TYR A 101 2.47 -0.71 -8.40
N ASN A 102 1.47 -1.13 -7.63
CA ASN A 102 1.42 -2.48 -7.09
C ASN A 102 0.01 -3.06 -7.29
N ILE A 103 -0.05 -4.31 -7.74
CA ILE A 103 -1.27 -5.11 -7.80
C ILE A 103 -1.06 -6.30 -6.88
N ASP A 104 -1.92 -6.40 -5.88
CA ASP A 104 -1.84 -7.46 -4.88
C ASP A 104 -3.24 -8.01 -4.56
N ASP A 105 -3.30 -9.26 -4.11
CA ASP A 105 -4.54 -9.85 -3.65
C ASP A 105 -4.82 -9.48 -2.19
N TYR A 106 -6.08 -9.11 -1.93
CA TYR A 106 -6.60 -8.97 -0.59
C TYR A 106 -7.67 -10.03 -0.39
N HIS A 107 -7.42 -10.91 0.57
CA HIS A 107 -8.43 -11.84 1.03
C HIS A 107 -9.21 -11.19 2.16
N SER A 108 -10.51 -10.96 1.95
CA SER A 108 -11.40 -10.54 3.03
C SER A 108 -11.67 -11.72 3.96
N ILE A 109 -10.71 -12.03 4.84
CA ILE A 109 -10.82 -13.06 5.86
C ILE A 109 -11.10 -12.35 7.19
N HIS A 110 -12.37 -12.05 7.44
CA HIS A 110 -12.80 -11.46 8.70
C HIS A 110 -13.28 -12.54 9.67
N GLU A 111 -12.42 -13.26 10.39
CA GLU A 111 -12.90 -13.94 11.60
C GLU A 111 -11.90 -13.94 12.77
N ASN A 112 -12.25 -13.20 13.82
CA ASN A 112 -12.17 -13.68 15.21
C ASN A 112 -13.61 -13.91 15.71
N ARG A 113 -14.41 -14.69 14.97
CA ARG A 113 -15.73 -15.14 15.45
C ARG A 113 -15.70 -16.64 15.66
N ARG A 114 -16.26 -17.07 16.78
CA ARG A 114 -16.57 -18.49 16.98
C ARG A 114 -17.67 -18.83 15.96
N PRO A 115 -17.51 -19.90 15.14
CA PRO A 115 -18.54 -20.26 14.18
C PRO A 115 -19.82 -20.65 14.93
N ASP A 116 -20.91 -19.93 14.66
CA ASP A 116 -22.24 -20.25 15.20
C ASP A 116 -22.96 -21.29 14.31
N THR A 117 -22.35 -21.70 13.20
CA THR A 117 -22.87 -22.66 12.23
C THR A 117 -21.77 -23.60 11.71
N VAL A 118 -22.18 -24.70 11.07
CA VAL A 118 -21.26 -25.71 10.46
C VAL A 118 -20.86 -25.34 9.02
N LEU A 119 -21.25 -24.15 8.54
CA LEU A 119 -20.95 -23.69 7.18
C LEU A 119 -19.55 -23.07 7.14
N THR A 120 -18.74 -23.48 6.16
CA THR A 120 -17.44 -22.85 5.90
C THR A 120 -17.63 -21.46 5.30
N SER A 121 -17.04 -20.44 5.91
CA SER A 121 -16.98 -19.09 5.32
C SER A 121 -16.21 -19.12 4.00
N THR A 122 -16.80 -18.59 2.93
CA THR A 122 -16.09 -18.37 1.66
C THR A 122 -15.34 -17.05 1.74
N ALA A 123 -14.02 -17.07 1.52
CA ALA A 123 -13.22 -15.85 1.44
C ALA A 123 -13.52 -15.14 0.11
N ASN A 124 -13.80 -13.84 0.17
CA ASN A 124 -13.91 -13.03 -1.03
C ASN A 124 -12.50 -12.58 -1.45
N HIS A 125 -12.18 -12.78 -2.73
CA HIS A 125 -10.91 -12.41 -3.33
C HIS A 125 -11.05 -11.03 -3.99
N PHE A 126 -10.16 -10.12 -3.60
CA PHE A 126 -10.11 -8.77 -4.17
C PHE A 126 -8.74 -8.50 -4.78
N ALA A 127 -8.73 -7.80 -5.91
CA ALA A 127 -7.52 -7.18 -6.44
C ALA A 127 -7.43 -5.74 -5.92
N THR A 128 -6.32 -5.44 -5.27
CA THR A 128 -6.00 -4.09 -4.78
C THR A 128 -4.95 -3.47 -5.69
N CYS A 129 -5.24 -2.29 -6.21
CA CYS A 129 -4.33 -1.52 -7.06
C CYS A 129 -3.92 -0.24 -6.33
N ILE A 130 -2.64 -0.08 -6.06
CA ILE A 130 -2.09 1.11 -5.38
C ILE A 130 -0.97 1.74 -6.20
N ALA A 131 -0.72 3.02 -5.96
CA ALA A 131 0.42 3.75 -6.52
C ALA A 131 1.14 4.55 -5.44
N LYS A 132 2.47 4.56 -5.48
CA LYS A 132 3.31 5.38 -4.61
C LYS A 132 4.23 6.26 -5.45
N PRO A 133 4.30 7.58 -5.19
CA PRO A 133 5.29 8.44 -5.85
C PRO A 133 6.69 8.17 -5.29
N ILE A 134 7.69 8.27 -6.15
CA ILE A 134 9.10 8.39 -5.77
C ILE A 134 9.46 9.87 -5.80
N VAL A 135 9.65 10.44 -4.61
CA VAL A 135 9.97 11.87 -4.45
C VAL A 135 11.36 12.14 -5.03
N GLY A 136 11.49 13.22 -5.81
CA GLY A 136 12.77 13.62 -6.41
C GLY A 136 13.13 12.91 -7.72
N CYS A 137 12.31 11.98 -8.20
CA CYS A 137 12.50 11.32 -9.49
C CYS A 137 11.45 11.78 -10.51
N SER A 138 11.90 12.24 -11.68
CA SER A 138 11.02 12.55 -12.81
C SER A 138 10.56 11.29 -13.53
N SER A 139 9.38 11.34 -14.17
CA SER A 139 8.91 10.26 -15.04
C SER A 139 9.91 9.91 -16.14
N VAL A 140 10.03 8.62 -16.43
CA VAL A 140 10.97 8.08 -17.43
C VAL A 140 10.19 7.79 -18.73
N PRO A 141 10.70 8.13 -19.91
CA PRO A 141 10.04 7.80 -21.16
C PRO A 141 10.14 6.30 -21.48
N LEU A 142 9.12 5.76 -22.15
CA LEU A 142 9.06 4.37 -22.60
C LEU A 142 10.13 4.02 -23.64
N VAL A 143 10.52 5.02 -24.44
CA VAL A 143 11.60 4.93 -25.43
C VAL A 143 12.66 5.95 -25.05
N PHE A 144 13.88 5.48 -24.81
CA PHE A 144 15.03 6.32 -24.50
C PHE A 144 16.12 6.05 -25.53
N ASN A 145 16.64 7.10 -26.18
CA ASN A 145 17.65 7.01 -27.24
C ASN A 145 17.28 6.03 -28.38
N GLY A 146 16.00 5.96 -28.76
CA GLY A 146 15.52 5.06 -29.81
C GLY A 146 15.40 3.59 -29.41
N VAL A 147 15.69 3.25 -28.15
CA VAL A 147 15.55 1.90 -27.59
C VAL A 147 14.31 1.86 -26.69
N SER A 148 13.41 0.92 -26.97
CA SER A 148 12.25 0.65 -26.11
C SER A 148 12.71 -0.07 -24.83
N ILE A 149 12.08 0.22 -23.69
CA ILE A 149 12.29 -0.57 -22.47
C ILE A 149 11.92 -2.05 -22.66
N HIS A 150 11.00 -2.34 -23.58
CA HIS A 150 10.62 -3.71 -23.91
C HIS A 150 11.62 -4.21 -24.95
N ASN A 151 12.34 -5.27 -24.61
CA ASN A 151 13.19 -5.98 -25.56
C ASN A 151 12.40 -7.13 -26.19
N PRO A 152 11.81 -6.96 -27.39
CA PRO A 152 11.01 -8.00 -28.04
C PRO A 152 11.82 -9.26 -28.40
N ALA A 153 13.16 -9.15 -28.47
CA ALA A 153 14.03 -10.26 -28.82
C ALA A 153 14.40 -11.17 -27.63
N ASN A 154 14.01 -10.83 -26.38
CA ASN A 154 14.42 -11.55 -25.16
C ASN A 154 15.94 -11.80 -25.03
N GLN A 155 16.78 -11.06 -25.77
CA GLN A 155 18.23 -11.19 -25.66
C GLN A 155 18.69 -10.46 -24.41
N SER A 156 18.95 -11.22 -23.35
CA SER A 156 19.56 -10.70 -22.13
C SER A 156 20.99 -10.25 -22.42
N GLN A 157 21.19 -8.99 -22.82
CA GLN A 157 22.48 -8.36 -22.55
C GLN A 157 22.50 -8.01 -21.08
N GLY A 158 23.01 -8.93 -20.26
CA GLY A 158 23.22 -8.76 -18.82
C GLY A 158 24.34 -7.78 -18.51
N HIS A 159 24.26 -6.56 -19.05
CA HIS A 159 25.37 -5.62 -19.06
C HIS A 159 25.02 -4.27 -18.43
N LEU A 160 24.25 -4.26 -17.34
CA LEU A 160 24.14 -3.10 -16.45
C LEU A 160 23.98 -3.56 -14.99
N VAL A 161 25.00 -4.23 -14.46
CA VAL A 161 25.20 -4.26 -13.00
C VAL A 161 26.13 -3.10 -12.69
N ASN A 162 25.59 -2.04 -12.11
CA ASN A 162 26.41 -0.97 -11.56
C ASN A 162 27.15 -1.57 -10.37
N ASN A 163 28.47 -1.76 -10.48
CA ASN A 163 29.33 -2.37 -9.45
C ASN A 163 29.48 -1.51 -8.17
N SER A 164 28.63 -0.49 -7.99
CA SER A 164 28.72 0.50 -6.92
C SER A 164 27.80 0.21 -5.73
N PHE A 165 26.95 -0.81 -5.79
CA PHE A 165 26.05 -1.15 -4.69
C PHE A 165 26.53 -2.42 -3.98
N ASP A 166 26.68 -2.35 -2.67
CA ASP A 166 26.99 -3.52 -1.86
C ASP A 166 25.78 -4.45 -1.85
N LEU A 167 25.92 -5.62 -2.50
CA LEU A 167 24.87 -6.62 -2.66
C LEU A 167 24.27 -7.08 -1.31
N ILE A 168 25.03 -6.95 -0.22
CA ILE A 168 24.58 -7.29 1.13
C ILE A 168 23.68 -6.18 1.71
N GLU A 169 23.93 -4.92 1.39
CA GLU A 169 23.12 -3.77 1.83
C GLU A 169 21.73 -3.82 1.17
N LEU A 170 21.67 -4.17 -0.12
CA LEU A 170 20.43 -4.44 -0.86
C LEU A 170 19.56 -5.56 -0.25
N LEU A 171 20.17 -6.56 0.38
CA LEU A 171 19.45 -7.61 1.09
C LEU A 171 18.97 -7.19 2.48
N THR A 172 19.51 -6.09 3.02
CA THR A 172 19.14 -5.59 4.36
C THR A 172 18.01 -4.56 4.28
N ILE A 173 17.93 -3.79 3.19
CA ILE A 173 16.91 -2.75 2.92
C ILE A 173 15.47 -3.29 3.02
N TYR A 174 15.22 -4.56 2.68
CA TYR A 174 13.87 -5.14 2.67
C TYR A 174 13.55 -6.02 3.89
N SER A 175 14.32 -5.92 4.97
CA SER A 175 13.93 -6.54 6.24
C SER A 175 12.76 -5.74 6.84
N TYR A 176 11.57 -6.33 6.92
CA TYR A 176 10.38 -5.73 7.55
C TYR A 176 10.37 -5.87 9.07
N ALA A 177 11.51 -6.19 9.68
CA ALA A 177 11.59 -6.23 11.13
C ALA A 177 11.42 -4.81 11.67
N ASP A 178 10.41 -4.61 12.53
CA ASP A 178 10.04 -3.31 13.12
C ASP A 178 11.16 -2.69 13.97
N ASN A 179 12.21 -3.47 14.27
CA ASN A 179 13.39 -3.05 15.02
C ASN A 179 14.45 -2.31 14.18
N ILE A 180 14.31 -2.21 12.86
CA ILE A 180 15.23 -1.44 12.01
C ILE A 180 14.68 -0.01 11.86
N GLU A 181 15.26 0.89 12.65
CA GLU A 181 14.85 2.29 12.73
C GLU A 181 15.22 3.10 11.48
N GLU A 182 16.29 2.70 10.79
CA GLU A 182 16.90 3.39 9.63
C GLU A 182 15.96 3.51 8.41
N CYS A 183 14.97 2.61 8.26
CA CYS A 183 14.07 2.55 7.09
C CYS A 183 12.61 2.92 7.41
N LYS A 184 12.33 3.55 8.57
CA LYS A 184 10.96 3.92 8.97
C LYS A 184 10.27 4.83 7.95
N GLU A 185 11.00 5.78 7.35
CA GLU A 185 10.45 6.67 6.33
C GLU A 185 10.12 5.93 5.02
N GLU A 186 10.96 4.99 4.61
CA GLU A 186 10.75 4.19 3.39
C GLU A 186 9.51 3.29 3.50
N ARG A 187 9.27 2.74 4.71
CA ARG A 187 8.08 1.95 5.06
C ARG A 187 6.81 2.79 5.22
N SER A 188 6.91 4.11 5.20
CA SER A 188 5.75 4.98 5.36
C SER A 188 4.73 4.75 4.25
N ILE A 189 3.46 4.63 4.64
CA ILE A 189 2.31 4.59 3.72
C ILE A 189 1.95 6.01 3.25
N LYS A 190 2.62 7.05 3.76
CA LYS A 190 2.36 8.44 3.36
C LYS A 190 2.57 8.61 1.85
N GLY A 191 1.61 9.27 1.20
CA GLY A 191 1.62 9.50 -0.24
C GLY A 191 1.12 8.32 -1.07
N LEU A 192 0.84 7.15 -0.46
CA LEU A 192 0.24 6.03 -1.16
C LEU A 192 -1.18 6.37 -1.58
N GLN A 193 -1.50 6.12 -2.85
CA GLN A 193 -2.82 6.29 -3.43
C GLN A 193 -3.45 4.92 -3.69
N LEU A 194 -4.65 4.71 -3.16
CA LEU A 194 -5.50 3.62 -3.59
C LEU A 194 -6.12 4.00 -4.93
N LEU A 195 -5.77 3.27 -5.99
CA LEU A 195 -6.32 3.49 -7.32
C LEU A 195 -7.62 2.73 -7.50
N GLY A 196 -7.66 1.49 -7.04
CA GLY A 196 -8.78 0.62 -7.29
C GLY A 196 -8.83 -0.57 -6.37
N PHE A 197 -10.05 -1.01 -6.11
CA PHE A 197 -10.33 -2.20 -5.31
C PHE A 197 -11.52 -2.90 -5.95
N LYS A 198 -11.32 -4.13 -6.40
CA LYS A 198 -12.34 -4.87 -7.15
C LYS A 198 -12.39 -6.32 -6.71
N GLU A 199 -13.59 -6.83 -6.50
CA GLU A 199 -13.83 -8.24 -6.23
C GLU A 199 -13.51 -9.04 -7.49
N GLN A 200 -12.34 -9.66 -7.50
CA GLN A 200 -11.82 -10.54 -8.53
C GLN A 200 -10.58 -11.26 -8.00
N GLY A 201 -10.30 -12.43 -8.56
CA GLY A 201 -9.02 -13.10 -8.34
C GLY A 201 -7.88 -12.41 -9.11
N LEU A 202 -6.68 -12.95 -8.90
CA LEU A 202 -5.47 -12.63 -9.64
C LEU A 202 -4.81 -13.94 -10.11
N HIS A 203 -5.57 -14.79 -10.79
CA HIS A 203 -5.17 -16.16 -11.11
C HIS A 203 -4.79 -16.36 -12.58
N GLY A 204 -5.09 -15.40 -13.45
CA GLY A 204 -4.76 -15.49 -14.87
C GLY A 204 -4.52 -14.16 -15.57
N ILE A 205 -4.22 -14.25 -16.87
CA ILE A 205 -3.89 -13.10 -17.73
C ILE A 205 -5.03 -12.07 -17.74
N HIS A 206 -6.27 -12.52 -17.95
CA HIS A 206 -7.44 -11.63 -18.01
C HIS A 206 -7.69 -10.90 -16.69
N ASP A 207 -7.45 -11.55 -15.55
CA ASP A 207 -7.60 -10.92 -14.23
C ASP A 207 -6.62 -9.77 -14.05
N TYR A 208 -5.35 -9.98 -14.40
CA TYR A 208 -4.32 -8.95 -14.35
C TYR A 208 -4.58 -7.84 -15.37
N VAL A 209 -5.01 -8.18 -16.59
CA VAL A 209 -5.40 -7.17 -17.59
C VAL A 209 -6.58 -6.33 -17.10
N ASN A 210 -7.56 -6.93 -16.42
CA ASN A 210 -8.67 -6.20 -15.82
C ASN A 210 -8.20 -5.23 -14.71
N ALA A 211 -7.24 -5.64 -13.88
CA ALA A 211 -6.64 -4.79 -12.86
C ALA A 211 -5.82 -3.63 -13.48
N LEU A 212 -5.05 -3.92 -14.54
CA LEU A 212 -4.35 -2.88 -15.30
C LEU A 212 -5.31 -1.90 -15.97
N ASN A 213 -6.41 -2.38 -16.54
CA ASN A 213 -7.46 -1.54 -17.12
C ASN A 213 -8.12 -0.64 -16.07
N LEU A 214 -8.29 -1.13 -14.83
CA LEU A 214 -8.79 -0.33 -13.71
C LEU A 214 -7.83 0.84 -13.41
N ILE A 215 -6.53 0.57 -13.31
CA ILE A 215 -5.48 1.60 -13.14
C ILE A 215 -5.54 2.62 -14.30
N LEU A 216 -5.55 2.12 -15.54
CA LEU A 216 -5.59 2.94 -16.74
C LEU A 216 -6.85 3.80 -16.83
N SER A 217 -8.01 3.29 -16.40
CA SER A 217 -9.28 4.04 -16.46
C SER A 217 -9.28 5.33 -15.62
N ILE A 218 -8.42 5.38 -14.59
CA ILE A 218 -8.27 6.52 -13.70
C ILE A 218 -7.14 7.43 -14.18
N ILE A 219 -6.03 6.85 -14.59
CA ILE A 219 -4.79 7.59 -14.90
C ILE A 219 -4.76 8.10 -16.36
N ASN A 220 -5.35 7.39 -17.32
CA ASN A 220 -5.32 7.79 -18.73
C ASN A 220 -6.15 9.03 -19.03
N LYS A 221 -7.10 9.42 -18.17
CA LYS A 221 -7.82 10.70 -18.34
C LYS A 221 -6.86 11.89 -18.30
N ALA A 222 -5.80 11.78 -17.49
CA ALA A 222 -4.73 12.77 -17.39
C ALA A 222 -3.63 12.61 -18.46
N GLN A 223 -3.75 11.65 -19.40
CA GLN A 223 -2.69 11.26 -20.36
C GLN A 223 -1.32 10.96 -19.72
N TYR A 224 -1.30 10.72 -18.41
CA TYR A 224 -0.10 10.67 -17.59
C TYR A 224 0.87 9.57 -18.06
N LEU A 225 0.35 8.37 -18.35
CA LEU A 225 1.16 7.22 -18.76
C LEU A 225 1.50 7.20 -20.26
N ASN A 226 1.09 8.20 -21.04
CA ASN A 226 1.29 8.14 -22.48
C ASN A 226 2.78 8.19 -22.83
N LYS A 227 3.31 7.06 -23.32
CA LYS A 227 4.75 6.87 -23.60
C LYS A 227 5.66 7.06 -22.37
N GLN A 228 5.12 6.91 -21.16
CA GLN A 228 5.91 6.91 -19.93
C GLN A 228 6.06 5.48 -19.40
N PHE A 229 7.16 5.26 -18.69
CA PHE A 229 7.47 4.02 -18.01
C PHE A 229 6.73 3.95 -16.66
N ALA A 230 6.06 2.83 -16.42
CA ALA A 230 5.35 2.53 -15.17
C ALA A 230 5.77 1.16 -14.61
N PRO A 231 6.71 1.09 -13.66
CA PRO A 231 7.00 -0.19 -13.01
C PRO A 231 5.77 -0.65 -12.22
N ILE A 232 5.44 -1.92 -12.37
CA ILE A 232 4.35 -2.55 -11.63
C ILE A 232 4.87 -3.74 -10.85
N VAL A 233 4.76 -3.66 -9.53
CA VAL A 233 5.04 -4.75 -8.62
C VAL A 233 3.87 -5.72 -8.68
N ALA A 234 4.18 -7.00 -8.86
CA ALA A 234 3.25 -8.09 -8.73
C ALA A 234 4.02 -9.32 -8.24
N ASP A 235 3.38 -10.16 -7.44
CA ASP A 235 4.01 -11.37 -6.94
C ASP A 235 4.17 -12.43 -8.04
N TRP A 236 4.90 -13.51 -7.74
CA TRP A 236 4.89 -14.68 -8.61
C TRP A 236 3.61 -15.50 -8.35
N PRO A 237 2.86 -15.93 -9.38
CA PRO A 237 3.14 -15.87 -10.83
C PRO A 237 2.61 -14.63 -11.56
N GLY A 238 2.05 -13.64 -10.85
CA GLY A 238 1.47 -12.41 -11.38
C GLY A 238 2.29 -11.68 -12.45
N GLN A 239 3.59 -11.50 -12.22
CA GLN A 239 4.48 -10.90 -13.23
C GLN A 239 4.46 -11.65 -14.56
N ILE A 240 4.39 -12.99 -14.55
CA ILE A 240 4.33 -13.78 -15.79
C ILE A 240 3.06 -13.43 -16.56
N PHE A 241 1.94 -13.30 -15.87
CA PHE A 241 0.66 -12.99 -16.50
C PHE A 241 0.69 -11.61 -17.15
N ILE A 242 1.27 -10.62 -16.47
CA ILE A 242 1.47 -9.28 -17.05
C ILE A 242 2.43 -9.35 -18.26
N ARG A 243 3.55 -10.07 -18.17
CA ARG A 243 4.48 -10.26 -19.30
C ARG A 243 3.83 -10.95 -20.49
N LYS A 244 3.02 -11.98 -20.24
CA LYS A 244 2.25 -12.68 -21.28
C LYS A 244 1.22 -11.75 -21.91
N ALA A 245 0.53 -10.92 -21.13
CA ALA A 245 -0.39 -9.91 -21.64
C ALA A 245 0.32 -8.92 -22.57
N LEU A 246 1.50 -8.42 -22.17
CA LEU A 246 2.34 -7.53 -22.97
C LEU A 246 2.79 -8.20 -24.28
N TYR A 247 3.24 -9.46 -24.21
CA TYR A 247 3.60 -10.21 -25.40
C TYR A 247 2.40 -10.41 -26.34
N MET A 248 1.26 -10.85 -25.80
CA MET A 248 0.03 -11.01 -26.59
C MET A 248 -0.40 -9.70 -27.24
N ARG A 249 -0.19 -8.55 -26.59
CA ARG A 249 -0.47 -7.22 -27.17
C ARG A 249 0.34 -6.93 -28.43
N THR A 250 1.56 -7.45 -28.55
CA THR A 250 2.38 -7.27 -29.77
C THR A 250 1.86 -8.06 -30.97
N LEU A 251 0.94 -9.00 -30.75
CA LEU A 251 0.32 -9.77 -31.82
C LEU A 251 -0.75 -8.94 -32.55
N PRO A 252 -0.92 -9.14 -33.88
CA PRO A 252 -1.83 -8.35 -34.71
C PRO A 252 -3.31 -8.38 -34.28
N GLU A 253 -3.75 -9.47 -33.66
CA GLU A 253 -5.17 -9.73 -33.31
C GLU A 253 -5.53 -9.36 -31.86
N SER A 254 -4.68 -8.62 -31.16
CA SER A 254 -4.88 -8.38 -29.73
C SER A 254 -5.97 -7.33 -29.43
N SER A 255 -6.84 -7.66 -28.47
CA SER A 255 -7.91 -6.78 -27.97
C SER A 255 -7.48 -5.91 -26.77
N PHE A 256 -6.21 -6.03 -26.34
CA PHE A 256 -5.69 -5.32 -25.17
C PHE A 256 -5.39 -3.85 -25.46
N LEU A 257 -5.58 -2.98 -24.46
CA LEU A 257 -5.30 -1.54 -24.59
C LEU A 257 -3.81 -1.29 -24.88
N GLN A 258 -3.51 -0.39 -25.82
CA GLN A 258 -2.13 -0.02 -26.14
C GLN A 258 -1.39 0.58 -24.94
N GLN A 259 -2.09 1.30 -24.05
CA GLN A 259 -1.46 1.91 -22.89
C GLN A 259 -0.89 0.89 -21.89
N ILE A 260 -1.27 -0.39 -21.98
CA ILE A 260 -0.69 -1.46 -21.15
C ILE A 260 0.82 -1.58 -21.39
N GLU A 261 1.32 -1.24 -22.59
CA GLU A 261 2.75 -1.21 -22.93
C GLU A 261 3.57 -0.27 -22.02
N SER A 262 2.93 0.66 -21.32
CA SER A 262 3.59 1.53 -20.34
C SER A 262 4.10 0.75 -19.12
N PHE A 263 3.47 -0.39 -18.81
CA PHE A 263 3.78 -1.15 -17.61
C PHE A 263 4.97 -2.09 -17.79
N LEU A 264 5.84 -2.16 -16.78
CA LEU A 264 6.89 -3.17 -16.68
C LEU A 264 6.73 -3.98 -15.39
N PRO A 265 6.39 -5.27 -15.47
CA PRO A 265 6.25 -6.11 -14.30
C PRO A 265 7.62 -6.40 -13.65
N ILE A 266 7.73 -6.06 -12.36
CA ILE A 266 8.89 -6.31 -11.49
C ILE A 266 8.49 -7.18 -10.30
N LEU A 267 9.47 -7.93 -9.77
CA LEU A 267 9.28 -8.68 -8.54
C LEU A 267 9.38 -7.77 -7.34
N GLY A 268 8.42 -7.93 -6.42
CA GLY A 268 8.44 -7.26 -5.14
C GLY A 268 9.81 -7.46 -4.47
N PRO A 269 10.48 -6.39 -4.04
CA PRO A 269 11.81 -6.53 -3.47
C PRO A 269 11.87 -7.43 -2.22
N LEU A 270 10.76 -7.52 -1.46
CA LEU A 270 10.59 -8.51 -0.40
C LEU A 270 10.75 -9.95 -0.91
N HIS A 271 10.08 -10.28 -2.01
CA HIS A 271 10.18 -11.62 -2.60
C HIS A 271 11.56 -11.91 -3.15
N VAL A 272 12.21 -10.91 -3.76
CA VAL A 272 13.63 -11.03 -4.15
C VAL A 272 14.46 -11.40 -2.93
N LEU A 273 14.32 -10.66 -1.83
CA LEU A 273 15.06 -10.92 -0.59
C LEU A 273 14.78 -12.31 -0.02
N LEU A 274 13.51 -12.70 0.11
CA LEU A 274 13.14 -14.00 0.67
C LEU A 274 13.69 -15.15 -0.18
N ASN A 275 13.58 -15.05 -1.50
CA ASN A 275 14.12 -16.04 -2.43
C ASN A 275 15.64 -16.10 -2.36
N SER A 276 16.34 -14.97 -2.30
CA SER A 276 17.79 -14.94 -2.14
C SER A 276 18.25 -15.62 -0.85
N LYS A 277 17.57 -15.36 0.28
CA LYS A 277 17.87 -16.00 1.56
C LYS A 277 17.66 -17.52 1.52
N GLU A 278 16.54 -17.96 0.93
CA GLU A 278 16.28 -19.39 0.74
C GLU A 278 17.35 -20.01 -0.16
N GLN A 279 17.69 -19.37 -1.28
CA GLN A 279 18.67 -19.87 -2.23
C GLN A 279 20.07 -20.03 -1.64
N VAL A 280 20.54 -19.06 -0.84
CA VAL A 280 21.84 -19.17 -0.14
C VAL A 280 21.85 -20.40 0.77
N LEU A 281 20.78 -20.61 1.53
CA LEU A 281 20.70 -21.77 2.41
C LEU A 281 20.62 -23.09 1.64
N MET A 282 19.90 -23.13 0.52
CA MET A 282 19.80 -24.31 -0.35
C MET A 282 21.15 -24.66 -0.99
N ILE A 283 21.88 -23.67 -1.51
CA ILE A 283 23.19 -23.89 -2.17
C ILE A 283 24.22 -24.40 -1.16
N TYR A 284 24.27 -23.80 0.03
CA TYR A 284 25.24 -24.14 1.06
C TYR A 284 24.65 -25.02 2.18
N HIS A 285 23.64 -25.84 1.85
CA HIS A 285 22.89 -26.61 2.85
C HIS A 285 23.79 -27.46 3.75
N SER A 286 24.82 -28.10 3.19
CA SER A 286 25.76 -28.94 3.95
C SER A 286 26.53 -28.16 5.03
N PHE A 287 26.87 -26.90 4.78
CA PHE A 287 27.46 -26.01 5.77
C PHE A 287 26.44 -25.62 6.84
N PHE A 288 25.26 -25.18 6.42
CA PHE A 288 24.19 -24.78 7.34
C PHE A 288 23.70 -25.93 8.23
N GLU A 289 23.71 -27.16 7.72
CA GLU A 289 23.39 -28.37 8.46
C GLU A 289 24.42 -28.64 9.57
N LYS A 290 25.72 -28.53 9.27
CA LYS A 290 26.78 -28.63 10.28
C LYS A 290 26.67 -27.55 11.34
N LEU A 291 26.43 -26.30 10.93
CA LEU A 291 26.21 -25.19 11.87
C LEU A 291 24.97 -25.43 12.74
N PHE A 292 23.88 -25.91 12.14
CA PHE A 292 22.65 -26.21 12.85
C PHE A 292 22.85 -27.31 13.89
N HIS A 293 23.52 -28.40 13.54
CA HIS A 293 23.85 -29.48 14.50
C HIS A 293 24.79 -29.01 15.60
N TYR A 294 25.75 -28.13 15.29
CA TYR A 294 26.64 -27.55 16.29
C TYR A 294 25.88 -26.69 17.33
N VAL A 295 24.92 -25.87 16.87
CA VAL A 295 24.18 -24.95 17.75
C VAL A 295 23.02 -25.63 18.48
N PHE A 296 22.28 -26.53 17.81
CA PHE A 296 21.04 -27.10 18.32
C PHE A 296 21.14 -28.59 18.71
N GLY A 297 22.30 -29.22 18.47
CA GLY A 297 22.59 -30.63 18.76
C GLY A 297 22.41 -31.56 17.57
N GLU A 298 23.23 -32.62 17.50
CA GLU A 298 23.26 -33.58 16.39
C GLU A 298 21.97 -34.38 16.21
N ASN A 299 21.16 -34.51 17.27
CA ASN A 299 19.88 -35.23 17.21
C ASN A 299 18.75 -34.42 16.54
N LYS A 300 19.00 -33.17 16.13
CA LYS A 300 17.98 -32.28 15.52
C LYS A 300 18.15 -32.24 14.02
N VAL A 301 17.08 -32.46 13.27
CA VAL A 301 17.13 -32.44 11.80
C VAL A 301 16.85 -31.04 11.24
N LEU A 302 17.75 -30.55 10.39
CA LEU A 302 17.49 -29.40 9.53
C LEU A 302 16.70 -29.89 8.30
N ALA A 303 15.49 -29.35 8.10
CA ALA A 303 14.70 -29.66 6.93
C ALA A 303 15.38 -29.13 5.66
N LYS A 304 15.28 -29.85 4.54
CA LYS A 304 15.81 -29.40 3.23
C LYS A 304 15.29 -28.00 2.84
N LYS A 305 14.05 -27.69 3.18
CA LYS A 305 13.45 -26.35 3.06
C LYS A 305 12.97 -25.87 4.43
N PRO A 306 13.80 -25.15 5.21
CA PRO A 306 13.40 -24.63 6.50
C PRO A 306 12.36 -23.51 6.38
N ARG A 307 11.61 -23.28 7.45
CA ARG A 307 10.70 -22.11 7.53
C ARG A 307 11.49 -20.80 7.48
N PRO A 308 10.92 -19.70 6.95
CA PRO A 308 11.62 -18.42 6.78
C PRO A 308 12.31 -17.89 8.05
N TRP A 309 11.67 -18.01 9.22
CA TRP A 309 12.27 -17.58 10.49
C TRP A 309 13.54 -18.37 10.85
N ARG A 310 13.59 -19.66 10.50
CA ARG A 310 14.76 -20.51 10.76
C ARG A 310 15.90 -20.19 9.80
N ILE A 311 15.58 -19.85 8.55
CA ILE A 311 16.56 -19.34 7.57
C ILE A 311 17.18 -18.05 8.09
N ASN A 312 16.35 -17.10 8.52
CA ASN A 312 16.84 -15.83 9.09
C ASN A 312 17.75 -16.06 10.31
N LEU A 313 17.36 -16.94 11.24
CA LEU A 313 18.18 -17.26 12.40
C LEU A 313 19.55 -17.81 12.02
N LEU A 314 19.60 -18.77 11.08
CA LEU A 314 20.85 -19.37 10.64
C LEU A 314 21.76 -18.36 9.91
N LEU A 315 21.18 -17.53 9.03
CA LEU A 315 21.94 -16.47 8.36
C LEU A 315 22.50 -15.46 9.36
N GLU A 316 21.73 -15.10 10.38
CA GLU A 316 22.16 -14.17 11.42
C GLU A 316 23.28 -14.77 12.29
N LEU A 317 23.20 -16.06 12.63
CA LEU A 317 24.29 -16.77 13.32
C LEU A 317 25.57 -16.79 12.49
N VAL A 318 25.47 -17.06 11.18
CA VAL A 318 26.62 -17.03 10.27
C VAL A 318 27.22 -15.63 10.18
N ARG A 319 26.39 -14.60 9.99
CA ARG A 319 26.84 -13.21 9.92
C ARG A 319 27.58 -12.80 11.20
N ASN A 320 27.02 -13.07 12.36
CA ASN A 320 27.63 -12.74 13.64
C ASN A 320 28.92 -13.54 13.90
N GLY A 321 28.96 -14.81 13.47
CA GLY A 321 30.18 -15.61 13.50
C GLY A 321 31.27 -15.04 12.60
N TRP A 322 30.92 -14.69 11.36
CA TRP A 322 31.81 -14.08 10.38
C TRP A 322 32.40 -12.77 10.89
N LEU A 323 31.58 -11.86 11.42
CA LEU A 323 32.06 -10.58 11.97
C LEU A 323 33.13 -10.74 13.06
N LYS A 324 33.10 -11.84 13.84
CA LYS A 324 34.11 -12.12 14.88
C LYS A 324 35.44 -12.65 14.35
N ILE A 325 35.42 -13.29 13.18
CA ILE A 325 36.60 -14.00 12.63
C ILE A 325 37.11 -13.39 11.32
N LYS A 326 36.35 -12.47 10.71
CA LYS A 326 36.61 -11.85 9.41
C LYS A 326 38.03 -11.34 9.31
N ASP A 327 38.46 -10.50 10.25
CA ASP A 327 39.78 -9.84 10.17
C ASP A 327 40.92 -10.87 10.21
N LYS A 328 40.81 -11.89 11.07
CA LYS A 328 41.79 -12.98 11.18
C LYS A 328 41.85 -13.86 9.93
N ILE A 329 40.72 -14.07 9.26
CA ILE A 329 40.66 -14.84 8.02
C ILE A 329 41.26 -14.03 6.87
N ILE A 330 40.91 -12.75 6.76
CA ILE A 330 41.48 -11.85 5.73
C ILE A 330 42.99 -11.73 5.91
N GLU A 331 43.49 -11.57 7.15
CA GLU A 331 44.93 -11.51 7.40
C GLU A 331 45.68 -12.79 6.98
N LYS A 332 45.03 -13.95 7.10
CA LYS A 332 45.68 -15.25 6.85
C LYS A 332 45.53 -15.76 5.42
N PHE A 333 44.47 -15.37 4.72
CA PHE A 333 44.08 -15.94 3.42
C PHE A 333 43.70 -14.89 2.37
N GLY A 334 43.65 -13.61 2.73
CA GLY A 334 43.20 -12.49 1.89
C GLY A 334 44.31 -11.73 1.21
#